data_AF-I2G5Y5-F1
#
_entry.id   AF-I2G5Y5-F1
#
_cell.length_a   1.000
_cell.length_b   1.000
_cell.length_c   1.000
_cell.angle_alpha   90.00
_cell.angle_beta   90.00
_cell.angle_gamma   90.00
#
_symmetry.space_group_name_H-M   'P 1'
#
loop_
_entity.id
_entity.type
_entity.pdbx_description
1 polymer ?
#
loop_
_entity_poly.entity_id
_entity_poly.type
_entity_poly.pdbx_seq_one_letter_code
_entity_poly.pdbx_strand_id
1 'polypeptide(L)'
;MAKNGMLLLNGLPTGSQFTIDSHTEAYLTNEQFAGIKGLPAGWHCISWSIASTQSSFQAGAVGVEGSVRNVLLRWFDEGEASVRELDRAQQRLVAPDQLGSGSSIGRSKQFRTSRTFDPSSKAISTIITLEVMNSVEPRLLPYPSAARKPWQDALRHLSVDNGRVGRKVVVRVLGVDVHSGDSNTDSLATGPSRARDGLEQTSIQHTGNLGRSENGKIIWGKSRPESEREALELFGVVAADDDEEKYDFAAKEETESKKRKRSSPTSNGKTSGILDDEDSLLFTTFDLQRSWPPNSIGADITRWSEDKSWLLQDVACRSRSSISEDDCYLPVLCEFELAFVLFVSASNSYVWEQWKDLVALFCRSSTLIGASSAFQVHPSQTGSPSVVPTQIRLDSHIAFLFTLRSQLALLQPDFWSTQTSFAEERAVLKELDTFRSNLARSLSAASIQHTDPGAQLEEKREQMVTAWRTLSHLTASRFGWQLDRRLDEEAEVEDDMQAEEGEDAPIIVEI
;
A
#
# COMPACT_ATOMS: atom_id res chain seq x y z
N MET A 1 -38.59 9.80 -1.34
CA MET A 1 -37.54 9.54 -2.33
C MET A 1 -36.24 10.05 -1.74
N ALA A 2 -35.22 9.21 -1.63
CA ALA A 2 -33.90 9.66 -1.20
C ALA A 2 -33.39 10.70 -2.19
N LYS A 3 -32.83 11.81 -1.68
CA LYS A 3 -32.27 12.84 -2.56
C LYS A 3 -30.90 12.38 -3.02
N ASN A 4 -30.74 12.15 -4.32
CA ASN A 4 -29.43 11.83 -4.87
C ASN A 4 -28.64 13.13 -5.10
N GLY A 5 -27.33 13.06 -4.89
CA GLY A 5 -26.40 14.13 -5.18
C GLY A 5 -26.12 14.33 -6.66
N MET A 6 -25.39 15.40 -6.96
CA MET A 6 -24.96 15.78 -8.30
C MET A 6 -23.59 16.44 -8.27
N LEU A 7 -22.83 16.23 -9.34
CA LEU A 7 -21.55 16.87 -9.57
C LEU A 7 -21.55 17.53 -10.95
N LEU A 8 -21.53 18.86 -10.98
CA LEU A 8 -21.35 19.62 -12.21
C LEU A 8 -19.87 19.76 -12.52
N LEU A 9 -19.50 19.50 -13.76
CA LEU A 9 -18.12 19.53 -14.24
C LEU A 9 -18.01 20.52 -15.40
N ASN A 10 -17.22 21.57 -15.18
CA ASN A 10 -16.96 22.63 -16.15
C ASN A 10 -15.53 22.55 -16.69
N GLY A 11 -15.36 22.87 -17.96
CA GLY A 11 -14.02 23.06 -18.55
C GLY A 11 -13.30 21.78 -18.99
N LEU A 12 -13.88 20.59 -18.78
CA LEU A 12 -13.37 19.35 -19.35
C LEU A 12 -13.43 19.40 -20.89
N PRO A 13 -12.29 19.26 -21.60
CA PRO A 13 -12.28 19.26 -23.07
C PRO A 13 -13.08 18.10 -23.66
N THR A 14 -13.65 18.30 -24.85
CA THR A 14 -14.24 17.22 -25.66
C THR A 14 -13.22 16.12 -25.93
N GLY A 15 -13.66 14.86 -25.83
CA GLY A 15 -12.81 13.69 -26.01
C GLY A 15 -12.02 13.29 -24.76
N SER A 16 -12.16 14.01 -23.64
CA SER A 16 -11.57 13.56 -22.37
C SER A 16 -12.21 12.24 -21.96
N GLN A 17 -11.37 11.29 -21.55
CA GLN A 17 -11.82 10.00 -21.05
C GLN A 17 -12.03 10.12 -19.55
N PHE A 18 -13.14 9.61 -19.02
CA PHE A 18 -13.36 9.56 -17.58
C PHE A 18 -14.12 8.30 -17.14
N THR A 19 -13.91 7.89 -15.90
CA THR A 19 -14.62 6.77 -15.25
C THR A 19 -15.25 7.25 -13.95
N ILE A 20 -16.25 6.50 -13.48
CA ILE A 20 -16.93 6.75 -12.21
C ILE A 20 -16.95 5.44 -11.43
N ASP A 21 -16.42 5.47 -10.21
CA ASP A 21 -16.44 4.37 -9.25
C ASP A 21 -15.97 3.04 -9.88
N SER A 22 -16.73 1.97 -9.70
CA SER A 22 -16.47 0.65 -10.28
C SER A 22 -17.13 0.44 -11.65
N HIS A 23 -17.48 1.50 -12.38
CA HIS A 23 -18.03 1.32 -13.72
C HIS A 23 -16.95 0.77 -14.65
N THR A 24 -17.28 -0.31 -15.37
CA THR A 24 -16.31 -1.05 -16.18
C THR A 24 -15.88 -0.32 -17.44
N GLU A 25 -16.75 0.54 -17.98
CA GLU A 25 -16.49 1.29 -19.21
C GLU A 25 -16.12 2.74 -18.90
N ALA A 26 -15.18 3.27 -19.68
CA ALA A 26 -14.87 4.69 -19.65
C ALA A 26 -15.81 5.46 -20.58
N TYR A 27 -16.21 6.65 -20.13
CA TYR A 27 -16.98 7.60 -20.92
C TYR A 27 -16.05 8.56 -21.66
N LEU A 28 -16.51 9.06 -22.80
CA LEU A 28 -15.87 10.15 -23.53
C LEU A 28 -16.74 11.40 -23.41
N THR A 29 -16.15 12.51 -23.00
CA THR A 29 -16.86 13.79 -22.93
C THR A 29 -17.12 14.34 -24.34
N ASN A 30 -18.26 14.99 -24.51
CA ASN A 30 -18.57 15.80 -25.70
C ASN A 30 -18.77 17.27 -25.30
N GLU A 31 -19.05 18.13 -26.27
CA GLU A 31 -19.28 19.57 -26.03
C GLU A 31 -20.50 19.85 -25.13
N GLN A 32 -21.42 18.88 -25.01
CA GLN A 32 -22.62 19.01 -24.21
C GLN A 32 -22.47 18.44 -22.82
N PHE A 33 -21.40 17.71 -22.50
CA PHE A 33 -21.23 17.10 -21.19
C PHE A 33 -21.09 18.17 -20.11
N ALA A 34 -21.88 18.05 -19.03
CA ALA A 34 -21.89 19.03 -17.94
C ALA A 34 -21.73 18.42 -16.54
N GLY A 35 -21.53 17.10 -16.43
CA GLY A 35 -21.34 16.42 -15.15
C GLY A 35 -22.19 15.17 -14.95
N ILE A 36 -22.42 14.82 -13.69
CA ILE A 36 -23.00 13.56 -13.23
C ILE A 36 -24.19 13.85 -12.32
N LYS A 37 -25.30 13.13 -12.50
CA LYS A 37 -26.49 13.20 -11.63
C LYS A 37 -26.85 11.85 -11.04
N GLY A 38 -27.55 11.87 -9.92
CA GLY A 38 -28.04 10.64 -9.32
C GLY A 38 -27.01 9.93 -8.44
N LEU A 39 -26.00 10.65 -7.94
CA LEU A 39 -24.97 10.11 -7.05
C LEU A 39 -25.61 9.73 -5.70
N PRO A 40 -25.50 8.47 -5.25
CA PRO A 40 -25.89 8.11 -3.89
C PRO A 40 -25.07 8.88 -2.84
N ALA A 41 -25.52 8.89 -1.58
CA ALA A 41 -24.67 9.35 -0.49
C ALA A 41 -23.53 8.35 -0.26
N GLY A 42 -22.32 8.85 -0.01
CA GLY A 42 -21.12 8.04 0.21
C GLY A 42 -19.89 8.51 -0.57
N TRP A 43 -18.85 7.66 -0.58
CA TRP A 43 -17.65 7.89 -1.37
C TRP A 43 -17.91 7.71 -2.86
N HIS A 44 -17.36 8.62 -3.65
CA HIS A 44 -17.32 8.53 -5.10
C HIS A 44 -15.91 8.87 -5.60
N CYS A 45 -15.45 8.10 -6.56
CA CYS A 45 -14.17 8.29 -7.24
C CYS A 45 -14.43 8.60 -8.71
N ILE A 46 -13.91 9.71 -9.17
CA ILE A 46 -13.99 10.10 -10.58
C ILE A 46 -12.57 10.21 -11.07
N SER A 47 -12.21 9.41 -12.07
CA SER A 47 -10.91 9.54 -12.72
C SER A 47 -11.06 10.05 -14.13
N TRP A 48 -10.11 10.85 -14.60
CA TRP A 48 -10.12 11.39 -15.95
C TRP A 48 -8.71 11.52 -16.52
N SER A 49 -8.64 11.48 -17.84
CA SER A 49 -7.47 11.85 -18.62
C SER A 49 -7.89 12.79 -19.74
N ILE A 50 -7.07 13.81 -19.99
CA ILE A 50 -7.33 14.78 -21.05
C ILE A 50 -6.80 14.18 -22.35
N ALA A 51 -7.59 14.25 -23.42
CA ALA A 51 -7.15 13.80 -24.74
C ALA A 51 -5.90 14.58 -25.17
N SER A 52 -4.83 13.87 -25.49
CA SER A 52 -3.67 14.48 -26.13
C SER A 52 -4.06 14.89 -27.56
N THR A 53 -3.68 16.10 -27.96
CA THR A 53 -3.91 16.65 -29.31
C THR A 53 -3.35 15.78 -30.45
N GLN A 54 -2.57 14.73 -30.15
CA GLN A 54 -1.92 13.86 -31.13
C GLN A 54 -2.56 12.47 -31.27
N SER A 55 -3.48 12.05 -30.40
CA SER A 55 -4.10 10.72 -30.50
C SER A 55 -5.41 10.79 -31.31
N SER A 56 -5.31 10.48 -32.60
CA SER A 56 -6.45 10.28 -33.50
C SER A 56 -7.43 9.23 -32.96
N PHE A 57 -8.73 9.52 -33.12
CA PHE A 57 -9.91 8.71 -32.80
C PHE A 57 -9.78 7.19 -33.07
N GLN A 58 -9.14 6.43 -32.18
CA GLN A 58 -9.38 4.99 -32.06
C GLN A 58 -10.25 4.74 -30.84
N ALA A 59 -11.54 4.56 -31.10
CA ALA A 59 -12.51 4.10 -30.12
C ALA A 59 -12.17 2.65 -29.72
N GLY A 60 -11.87 2.42 -28.45
CA GLY A 60 -11.80 1.07 -27.86
C GLY A 60 -10.54 0.71 -27.09
N ALA A 61 -9.50 1.55 -27.09
CA ALA A 61 -8.30 1.28 -26.28
C ALA A 61 -8.43 1.87 -24.86
N VAL A 62 -8.31 1.01 -23.86
CA VAL A 62 -8.21 1.37 -22.45
C VAL A 62 -6.87 2.08 -22.24
N GLY A 63 -6.92 3.41 -22.05
CA GLY A 63 -5.75 4.24 -21.77
C GLY A 63 -4.98 4.66 -23.02
N VAL A 64 -4.92 5.97 -23.26
CA VAL A 64 -3.85 6.54 -24.10
C VAL A 64 -2.55 6.38 -23.29
N GLU A 65 -1.71 5.44 -23.71
CA GLU A 65 -0.38 5.20 -23.16
C GLU A 65 0.36 6.55 -23.04
N GLY A 66 0.67 6.97 -21.81
CA GLY A 66 1.36 8.24 -21.52
C GLY A 66 0.50 9.44 -21.09
N SER A 67 -0.83 9.33 -21.01
CA SER A 67 -1.67 10.41 -20.43
C SER A 67 -1.78 10.27 -18.90
N VAL A 68 -1.56 11.37 -18.18
CA VAL A 68 -1.72 11.43 -16.72
C VAL A 68 -3.19 11.19 -16.38
N ARG A 69 -3.44 10.17 -15.55
CA ARG A 69 -4.77 9.90 -15.01
C ARG A 69 -4.91 10.66 -13.69
N ASN A 70 -5.85 11.58 -13.66
CA ASN A 70 -6.19 12.36 -12.49
C ASN A 70 -7.38 11.71 -11.78
N VAL A 71 -7.46 11.86 -10.46
CA VAL A 71 -8.50 11.30 -9.61
C VAL A 71 -9.04 12.37 -8.67
N LEU A 72 -10.35 12.41 -8.56
CA LEU A 72 -11.12 13.14 -7.56
C LEU A 72 -11.84 12.12 -6.69
N LEU A 73 -11.46 12.04 -5.42
CA LEU A 73 -12.14 11.26 -4.40
C LEU A 73 -12.92 12.22 -3.50
N ARG A 74 -14.23 12.01 -3.39
CA ARG A 74 -15.12 12.88 -2.61
C ARG A 74 -16.19 12.08 -1.89
N TRP A 75 -16.52 12.50 -0.67
CA TRP A 75 -17.73 12.06 0.01
C TRP A 75 -18.90 12.98 -0.36
N PHE A 76 -20.02 12.42 -0.80
CA PHE A 76 -21.27 13.14 -1.05
C PHE A 76 -22.28 12.88 0.07
N ASP A 77 -22.81 13.94 0.67
CA ASP A 77 -23.97 13.84 1.55
C ASP A 77 -25.28 13.71 0.74
N GLU A 78 -26.37 13.30 1.41
CA GLU A 78 -27.66 13.08 0.74
C GLU A 78 -28.17 14.37 0.08
N GLY A 79 -28.38 14.33 -1.24
CA GLY A 79 -28.85 15.46 -2.03
C GLY A 79 -27.84 16.57 -2.27
N GLU A 80 -26.56 16.34 -1.96
CA GLU A 80 -25.52 17.34 -2.13
C GLU A 80 -25.27 17.66 -3.61
N ALA A 81 -25.23 18.94 -3.94
CA ALA A 81 -24.76 19.43 -5.23
C ALA A 81 -23.37 20.08 -5.09
N SER A 82 -22.46 19.70 -5.99
CA SER A 82 -21.11 20.23 -6.08
C SER A 82 -20.81 20.69 -7.51
N VAL A 83 -20.07 21.79 -7.65
CA VAL A 83 -19.60 22.30 -8.95
C VAL A 83 -18.08 22.32 -8.97
N ARG A 84 -17.47 21.77 -10.03
CA ARG A 84 -16.02 21.82 -10.25
C ARG A 84 -15.68 22.36 -11.61
N GLU A 85 -14.56 23.05 -11.67
CA GLU A 85 -13.98 23.57 -12.90
C GLU A 85 -12.57 22.98 -13.08
N LEU A 86 -12.23 22.62 -14.31
CA LEU A 86 -10.90 22.13 -14.63
C LEU A 86 -9.89 23.29 -14.60
N ASP A 87 -8.98 23.26 -13.63
CA ASP A 87 -7.74 24.04 -13.71
C ASP A 87 -6.82 23.37 -14.75
N ARG A 88 -6.72 23.99 -15.93
CA ARG A 88 -5.88 23.47 -17.03
C ARG A 88 -4.39 23.51 -16.73
N ALA A 89 -3.93 24.39 -15.84
CA ALA A 89 -2.52 24.49 -15.52
C ALA A 89 -2.08 23.29 -14.67
N GLN A 90 -2.93 22.85 -13.76
CA GLN A 90 -2.66 21.73 -12.86
C GLN A 90 -3.33 20.42 -13.28
N GLN A 91 -4.21 20.46 -14.28
CA GLN A 91 -5.06 19.36 -14.71
C GLN A 91 -5.96 18.78 -13.59
N ARG A 92 -6.32 19.62 -12.60
CA ARG A 92 -7.13 19.24 -11.43
C ARG A 92 -8.53 19.83 -11.50
N LEU A 93 -9.51 19.15 -10.90
CA LEU A 93 -10.85 19.66 -10.72
C LEU A 93 -10.92 20.46 -9.41
N VAL A 94 -11.22 21.76 -9.52
CA VAL A 94 -11.20 22.71 -8.39
C VAL A 94 -12.57 23.38 -8.21
N ALA A 95 -12.84 23.92 -7.02
CA ALA A 95 -14.06 24.71 -6.82
C ALA A 95 -13.97 26.07 -7.55
N PRO A 96 -15.05 26.58 -8.19
CA PRO A 96 -15.02 27.80 -9.00
C PRO A 96 -14.53 29.05 -8.25
N ASP A 97 -14.86 29.17 -6.97
CA ASP A 97 -14.48 30.32 -6.12
C ASP A 97 -12.94 30.48 -6.02
N GLN A 98 -12.19 29.40 -6.26
CA GLN A 98 -10.73 29.43 -6.27
C GLN A 98 -10.16 30.11 -7.51
N LEU A 99 -10.85 30.04 -8.65
CA LEU A 99 -10.43 30.65 -9.92
C LEU A 99 -10.74 32.16 -9.94
N GLY A 100 -11.88 32.57 -9.37
CA GLY A 100 -12.42 33.94 -9.47
C GLY A 100 -11.83 35.00 -8.54
N SER A 101 -11.11 34.62 -7.47
CA SER A 101 -10.46 35.63 -6.60
C SER A 101 -9.25 36.25 -7.30
N GLY A 102 -9.49 37.36 -7.99
CA GLY A 102 -8.52 38.05 -8.86
C GLY A 102 -7.34 38.71 -8.12
N SER A 103 -6.26 38.88 -8.88
CA SER A 103 -5.15 39.81 -8.65
C SER A 103 -4.13 39.48 -7.55
N SER A 104 -3.29 38.49 -7.82
CA SER A 104 -1.84 38.68 -7.62
C SER A 104 -1.09 38.00 -8.75
N ILE A 105 -0.79 38.78 -9.79
CA ILE A 105 0.12 38.40 -10.87
C ILE A 105 1.46 38.02 -10.22
N GLY A 106 1.82 36.73 -10.27
CA GLY A 106 3.18 36.27 -9.94
C GLY A 106 3.35 35.39 -8.68
N ARG A 107 2.29 35.00 -7.97
CA ARG A 107 2.37 33.93 -6.97
C ARG A 107 1.40 32.82 -7.35
N SER A 108 1.91 31.60 -7.55
CA SER A 108 1.05 30.42 -7.62
C SER A 108 0.17 30.45 -6.38
N LYS A 109 -1.15 30.38 -6.57
CA LYS A 109 -2.07 30.18 -5.45
C LYS A 109 -1.70 28.81 -4.88
N GLN A 110 -0.97 28.80 -3.75
CA GLN A 110 -0.69 27.56 -3.04
C GLN A 110 -2.03 26.98 -2.61
N PHE A 111 -2.34 25.81 -3.16
CA PHE A 111 -3.50 25.03 -2.77
C PHE A 111 -3.30 24.63 -1.32
N ARG A 112 -4.20 25.05 -0.44
CA ARG A 112 -4.11 24.68 0.97
C ARG A 112 -4.73 23.31 1.16
N THR A 113 -3.97 22.28 0.80
CA THR A 113 -4.26 20.90 1.19
C THR A 113 -4.11 20.79 2.71
N SER A 114 -5.19 20.44 3.40
CA SER A 114 -5.15 20.19 4.84
C SER A 114 -5.23 18.70 5.13
N ARG A 115 -4.35 18.24 6.02
CA ARG A 115 -4.34 16.87 6.56
C ARG A 115 -4.89 16.77 7.98
N THR A 116 -5.34 17.90 8.53
CA THR A 116 -5.95 18.00 9.87
C THR A 116 -7.39 18.51 9.80
N PHE A 117 -7.97 18.53 8.60
CA PHE A 117 -9.34 18.94 8.37
C PHE A 117 -10.29 18.02 9.14
N ASP A 118 -11.22 18.60 9.89
CA ASP A 118 -12.28 17.85 10.57
C ASP A 118 -13.37 17.48 9.54
N PRO A 119 -13.48 16.20 9.15
CA PRO A 119 -14.44 15.79 8.12
C PRO A 119 -15.90 15.85 8.59
N SER A 120 -16.15 16.14 9.88
CA SER A 120 -17.49 16.42 10.39
C SER A 120 -17.99 17.83 10.07
N SER A 121 -17.06 18.74 9.71
CA SER A 121 -17.43 20.05 9.16
C SER A 121 -18.11 19.82 7.82
N LYS A 122 -19.39 20.23 7.71
CA LYS A 122 -20.13 20.11 6.45
C LYS A 122 -19.36 20.83 5.33
N ALA A 123 -19.09 20.10 4.25
CA ALA A 123 -18.56 20.71 3.04
C ALA A 123 -19.52 21.78 2.55
N ILE A 124 -18.98 22.84 1.93
CA ILE A 124 -19.78 23.93 1.38
C ILE A 124 -20.53 23.37 0.18
N SER A 125 -21.80 23.02 0.37
CA SER A 125 -22.67 22.64 -0.74
C SER A 125 -22.95 23.85 -1.62
N THR A 126 -22.80 23.68 -2.93
CA THR A 126 -23.09 24.75 -3.88
C THR A 126 -24.60 24.87 -4.04
N ILE A 127 -25.14 26.07 -3.78
CA ILE A 127 -26.55 26.36 -4.02
C ILE A 127 -26.75 26.57 -5.53
N ILE A 128 -27.49 25.67 -6.18
CA ILE A 128 -27.80 25.74 -7.61
C ILE A 128 -29.26 26.19 -7.76
N THR A 129 -29.49 27.24 -8.56
CA THR A 129 -30.85 27.70 -8.85
C THR A 129 -31.59 26.68 -9.72
N LEU A 130 -32.91 26.58 -9.54
CA LEU A 130 -33.76 25.66 -10.32
C LEU A 130 -33.64 25.90 -11.83
N GLU A 131 -33.49 27.17 -12.25
CA GLU A 131 -33.32 27.54 -13.65
C GLU A 131 -32.01 26.97 -14.24
N VAL A 132 -30.89 27.15 -13.53
CA VAL A 132 -29.60 26.58 -13.93
C VAL A 132 -29.70 25.06 -13.99
N MET A 133 -30.29 24.43 -12.99
CA MET A 133 -30.47 22.98 -12.94
C MET A 133 -31.30 22.47 -14.13
N ASN A 134 -32.44 23.09 -14.45
CA ASN A 134 -33.26 22.70 -15.59
C ASN A 134 -32.53 22.84 -16.93
N SER A 135 -31.63 23.83 -17.05
CA SER A 135 -30.83 24.03 -18.25
C SER A 135 -29.67 23.02 -18.40
N VAL A 136 -29.21 22.45 -17.29
CA VAL A 136 -28.04 21.56 -17.23
C VAL A 136 -28.46 20.09 -17.16
N GLU A 137 -29.63 19.76 -16.59
CA GLU A 137 -30.06 18.39 -16.34
C GLU A 137 -30.03 17.44 -17.57
N PRO A 138 -30.40 17.87 -18.80
CA PRO A 138 -30.30 17.02 -19.99
C PRO A 138 -28.86 16.66 -20.38
N ARG A 139 -27.90 17.43 -19.86
CA ARG A 139 -26.46 17.34 -20.13
C ARG A 139 -25.68 16.57 -19.05
N LEU A 140 -26.39 16.06 -18.05
CA LEU A 140 -25.81 15.28 -16.95
C LEU A 140 -25.92 13.79 -17.22
N LEU A 141 -24.79 13.10 -17.09
CA LEU A 141 -24.73 11.65 -17.13
C LEU A 141 -25.42 11.06 -15.89
N PRO A 142 -26.41 10.17 -16.03
CA PRO A 142 -26.96 9.46 -14.89
C PRO A 142 -25.92 8.49 -14.31
N TYR A 143 -25.82 8.46 -12.99
CA TYR A 143 -24.94 7.53 -12.28
C TYR A 143 -25.26 6.07 -12.65
N PRO A 144 -24.25 5.24 -13.00
CA PRO A 144 -24.47 3.87 -13.40
C PRO A 144 -24.86 3.00 -12.19
N SER A 145 -26.14 2.68 -12.07
CA SER A 145 -26.67 1.90 -10.94
C SER A 145 -25.98 0.54 -10.73
N ALA A 146 -25.47 -0.09 -11.80
CA ALA A 146 -24.71 -1.34 -11.74
C ALA A 146 -23.37 -1.21 -11.00
N ALA A 147 -22.76 -0.02 -10.98
CA ALA A 147 -21.50 0.22 -10.27
C ALA A 147 -21.72 0.35 -8.74
N ARG A 148 -22.94 0.68 -8.30
CA ARG A 148 -23.20 1.03 -6.90
C ARG A 148 -22.81 -0.04 -5.90
N LYS A 149 -23.34 -1.26 -6.08
CA LYS A 149 -23.19 -2.33 -5.08
C LYS A 149 -21.74 -2.84 -5.03
N PRO A 150 -21.09 -3.16 -6.17
CA PRO A 150 -19.67 -3.54 -6.16
C PRO A 150 -18.78 -2.46 -5.54
N TRP A 151 -19.05 -1.17 -5.82
CA TRP A 151 -18.32 -0.06 -5.23
C TRP A 151 -18.48 0.03 -3.70
N GLN A 152 -19.72 -0.04 -3.21
CA GLN A 152 -19.98 -0.04 -1.77
C GLN A 152 -19.35 -1.22 -1.04
N ASP A 153 -19.31 -2.39 -1.67
CA ASP A 153 -18.70 -3.59 -1.10
C ASP A 153 -17.17 -3.51 -1.06
N ALA A 154 -16.55 -2.79 -2.00
CA ALA A 154 -15.10 -2.53 -2.04
C ALA A 154 -14.65 -1.39 -1.11
N LEU A 155 -15.56 -0.46 -0.77
CA LEU A 155 -15.32 0.66 0.14
C LEU A 155 -16.07 0.54 1.47
N ARG A 156 -16.28 -0.70 1.92
CA ARG A 156 -17.13 -0.96 3.06
C ARG A 156 -16.58 -0.30 4.32
N HIS A 157 -15.27 -0.35 4.57
CA HIS A 157 -14.61 0.20 5.75
C HIS A 157 -14.51 1.72 5.68
N LEU A 158 -14.17 2.26 4.51
CA LEU A 158 -14.17 3.70 4.26
C LEU A 158 -15.56 4.32 4.47
N SER A 159 -16.63 3.55 4.29
CA SER A 159 -18.02 4.00 4.43
C SER A 159 -18.66 3.69 5.78
N VAL A 160 -18.02 2.93 6.67
CA VAL A 160 -18.54 2.62 8.02
C VAL A 160 -18.88 3.90 8.77
N ASP A 161 -20.01 3.91 9.47
CA ASP A 161 -20.51 5.03 10.27
C ASP A 161 -20.52 6.35 9.50
N ASN A 162 -21.10 6.34 8.29
CA ASN A 162 -21.11 7.47 7.35
C ASN A 162 -19.71 7.99 7.01
N GLY A 163 -18.72 7.09 6.99
CA GLY A 163 -17.33 7.38 6.72
C GLY A 163 -16.62 8.17 7.82
N ARG A 164 -17.08 8.13 9.08
CA ARG A 164 -16.44 8.86 10.19
C ARG A 164 -14.93 8.61 10.27
N VAL A 165 -14.52 7.34 10.20
CA VAL A 165 -13.10 6.95 10.21
C VAL A 165 -12.49 7.09 8.82
N GLY A 166 -13.19 6.62 7.78
CA GLY A 166 -12.67 6.67 6.41
C GLY A 166 -12.34 8.07 5.91
N ARG A 167 -13.17 9.08 6.21
CA ARG A 167 -12.90 10.49 5.84
C ARG A 167 -11.63 11.02 6.49
N LYS A 168 -11.37 10.68 7.76
CA LYS A 168 -10.12 11.06 8.45
C LYS A 168 -8.91 10.37 7.82
N VAL A 169 -9.04 9.09 7.44
CA VAL A 169 -7.98 8.35 6.73
C VAL A 169 -7.67 9.03 5.39
N VAL A 170 -8.70 9.35 4.60
CA VAL A 170 -8.55 10.07 3.32
C VAL A 170 -7.89 11.44 3.51
N VAL A 171 -8.35 12.24 4.49
CA VAL A 171 -7.74 13.54 4.84
C VAL A 171 -6.26 13.37 5.20
N ARG A 172 -5.89 12.35 5.98
CA ARG A 172 -4.50 12.12 6.36
C ARG A 172 -3.63 11.72 5.15
N VAL A 173 -4.09 10.75 4.36
CA VAL A 173 -3.33 10.14 3.27
C VAL A 173 -3.23 11.05 2.05
N LEU A 174 -4.38 11.48 1.51
CA LEU A 174 -4.45 12.31 0.30
C LEU A 174 -4.36 13.80 0.61
N GLY A 175 -4.77 14.20 1.82
CA GLY A 175 -5.13 15.59 2.05
C GLY A 175 -6.50 15.92 1.48
N VAL A 176 -7.09 17.00 2.00
CA VAL A 176 -8.36 17.55 1.52
C VAL A 176 -8.22 19.04 1.29
N ASP A 177 -8.78 19.51 0.18
CA ASP A 177 -8.99 20.93 -0.05
C ASP A 177 -9.98 21.49 0.98
N VAL A 178 -9.54 22.45 1.78
CA VAL A 178 -10.30 23.00 2.90
C VAL A 178 -11.62 23.66 2.46
N HIS A 179 -11.69 24.17 1.22
CA HIS A 179 -12.85 24.88 0.73
C HIS A 179 -13.87 23.93 0.11
N SER A 180 -13.41 23.01 -0.71
CA SER A 180 -14.30 22.11 -1.44
C SER A 180 -14.61 20.85 -0.64
N GLY A 181 -13.69 20.34 0.18
CA GLY A 181 -13.76 19.03 0.79
C GLY A 181 -13.32 17.89 -0.15
N ASP A 182 -12.66 18.21 -1.26
CA ASP A 182 -12.17 17.23 -2.22
C ASP A 182 -10.78 16.70 -1.87
N SER A 183 -10.52 15.43 -2.21
CA SER A 183 -9.17 14.90 -2.30
C SER A 183 -8.83 14.64 -3.76
N ASN A 184 -7.76 15.27 -4.25
CA ASN A 184 -7.26 15.06 -5.60
C ASN A 184 -5.92 14.34 -5.58
N THR A 185 -5.66 13.48 -6.55
CA THR A 185 -4.37 12.83 -6.78
C THR A 185 -4.25 12.45 -8.25
N ASP A 186 -3.10 11.94 -8.68
CA ASP A 186 -2.90 11.48 -10.04
C ASP A 186 -2.04 10.20 -10.11
N SER A 187 -1.79 9.74 -11.34
CA SER A 187 -0.98 8.56 -11.66
C SER A 187 0.50 8.71 -11.32
N LEU A 188 1.00 9.94 -11.13
CA LEU A 188 2.40 10.27 -10.87
C LEU A 188 2.68 10.56 -9.39
N ALA A 189 1.64 10.75 -8.58
CA ALA A 189 1.77 10.99 -7.16
C ALA A 189 2.59 9.88 -6.48
N THR A 190 3.57 10.28 -5.69
CA THR A 190 4.42 9.38 -4.90
C THR A 190 4.16 9.61 -3.42
N GLY A 191 4.64 8.73 -2.56
CA GLY A 191 4.67 8.99 -1.12
C GLY A 191 6.09 9.17 -0.60
N PRO A 192 6.22 9.26 0.74
CA PRO A 192 7.52 9.33 1.39
C PRO A 192 8.43 8.24 0.87
N SER A 193 9.69 8.59 0.55
CA SER A 193 10.67 7.61 0.12
C SER A 193 10.76 6.49 1.15
N ARG A 194 10.54 5.24 0.71
CA ARG A 194 10.75 4.03 1.53
C ARG A 194 12.21 3.88 2.02
N ALA A 195 13.10 4.78 1.61
CA ALA A 195 14.47 4.85 2.08
C ALA A 195 14.48 5.14 3.58
N ARG A 196 14.68 4.07 4.38
CA ARG A 196 15.10 4.04 5.79
C ARG A 196 14.85 5.36 6.51
N ASP A 197 13.71 5.45 7.19
CA ASP A 197 13.37 6.56 8.08
C ASP A 197 14.61 6.99 8.89
N GLY A 198 15.22 8.11 8.52
CA GLY A 198 16.42 8.62 9.21
C GLY A 198 16.12 8.97 10.67
N LEU A 199 14.86 9.22 10.99
CA LEU A 199 14.35 9.42 12.35
C LEU A 199 14.21 8.09 13.12
N GLU A 200 13.78 7.00 12.47
CA GLU A 200 13.87 5.67 13.09
C GLU A 200 15.33 5.30 13.31
N GLN A 201 16.18 5.50 12.31
CA GLN A 201 17.59 5.13 12.37
C GLN A 201 18.35 5.92 13.45
N THR A 202 18.00 7.19 13.70
CA THR A 202 18.59 7.98 14.80
C THR A 202 18.05 7.56 16.17
N SER A 203 16.79 7.12 16.29
CA SER A 203 16.30 6.50 17.53
C SER A 203 16.95 5.14 17.82
N ILE A 204 17.29 4.38 16.77
CA ILE A 204 17.90 3.03 16.83
C ILE A 204 19.43 3.10 17.01
N GLN A 205 20.09 4.15 16.51
CA GLN A 205 21.52 4.39 16.74
C GLN A 205 21.88 4.52 18.23
N HIS A 206 20.90 4.75 19.11
CA HIS A 206 21.11 4.83 20.54
C HIS A 206 20.91 3.52 21.32
N THR A 207 20.33 2.46 20.75
CA THR A 207 19.95 1.27 21.57
C THR A 207 20.43 -0.09 21.04
N GLY A 208 21.05 -0.17 19.87
CA GLY A 208 21.75 -1.38 19.43
C GLY A 208 23.19 -1.41 19.96
N ASN A 209 23.66 -2.55 20.48
CA ASN A 209 25.08 -2.80 20.74
C ASN A 209 25.89 -2.49 19.47
N LEU A 210 26.45 -1.29 19.42
CA LEU A 210 27.36 -0.89 18.35
C LEU A 210 28.55 -1.84 18.44
N GLY A 211 28.77 -2.59 17.36
CA GLY A 211 30.05 -3.26 17.12
C GLY A 211 31.18 -2.29 17.47
N ARG A 212 32.22 -2.81 18.12
CA ARG A 212 33.28 -1.96 18.65
C ARG A 212 33.98 -1.25 17.49
N SER A 213 34.16 0.06 17.62
CA SER A 213 34.99 0.85 16.71
C SER A 213 36.46 0.65 17.11
N GLU A 214 37.18 -0.20 16.39
CA GLU A 214 38.63 -0.28 16.47
C GLU A 214 39.23 0.24 15.16
N ASN A 215 40.14 1.23 15.23
CA ASN A 215 40.86 1.80 14.10
C ASN A 215 39.96 2.25 12.92
N GLY A 216 38.80 2.84 13.22
CA GLY A 216 37.87 3.36 12.20
C GLY A 216 37.08 2.28 11.46
N LYS A 217 37.12 1.02 11.91
CA LYS A 217 36.29 -0.08 11.40
C LYS A 217 35.36 -0.57 12.51
N ILE A 218 34.10 -0.83 12.16
CA ILE A 218 33.10 -1.39 13.06
C ILE A 218 33.18 -2.91 12.96
N ILE A 219 33.58 -3.58 14.04
CA ILE A 219 33.70 -5.05 14.10
C ILE A 219 32.48 -5.63 14.80
N TRP A 220 31.83 -6.60 14.15
CA TRP A 220 30.71 -7.37 14.69
C TRP A 220 31.17 -8.78 15.11
N GLY A 221 30.92 -9.17 16.36
CA GLY A 221 31.24 -10.51 16.88
C GLY A 221 31.56 -10.54 18.38
N LYS A 222 31.37 -11.69 19.04
CA LYS A 222 31.80 -11.90 20.44
C LYS A 222 33.32 -11.92 20.49
N SER A 223 33.91 -11.09 21.34
CA SER A 223 35.36 -11.08 21.58
C SER A 223 35.84 -12.46 22.02
N ARG A 224 36.83 -13.03 21.32
CA ARG A 224 37.64 -14.12 21.88
C ARG A 224 38.51 -13.56 23.00
N PRO A 225 38.64 -14.24 24.13
CA PRO A 225 39.52 -13.82 25.22
C PRO A 225 40.98 -13.74 24.74
N GLU A 226 41.72 -12.74 25.23
CA GLU A 226 43.14 -12.47 24.84
C GLU A 226 44.04 -13.71 24.94
N SER A 227 43.72 -14.66 25.81
CA SER A 227 44.46 -15.92 25.97
C SER A 227 44.47 -16.84 24.74
N GLU A 228 43.54 -16.68 23.80
CA GLU A 228 43.55 -17.46 22.54
C GLU A 228 44.31 -16.77 21.40
N ARG A 229 44.60 -15.45 21.50
CA ARG A 229 45.38 -14.72 20.50
C ARG A 229 46.86 -15.07 20.56
N GLU A 230 47.41 -15.27 21.75
CA GLU A 230 48.81 -15.64 21.95
C GLU A 230 49.12 -17.09 21.55
N ALA A 231 48.11 -17.97 21.50
CA ALA A 231 48.31 -19.39 21.16
C ALA A 231 48.51 -19.66 19.66
N LEU A 232 48.16 -18.72 18.78
CA LEU A 232 48.23 -18.88 17.32
C LEU A 232 49.43 -18.17 16.67
N GLU A 233 50.13 -17.28 17.38
CA GLU A 233 51.41 -16.73 16.89
C GLU A 233 52.55 -17.75 16.93
N LEU A 234 52.33 -18.95 17.51
CA LEU A 234 53.33 -20.02 17.58
C LEU A 234 53.30 -21.01 16.40
N PHE A 235 52.34 -20.89 15.46
CA PHE A 235 52.23 -21.75 14.27
C PHE A 235 52.19 -20.94 12.97
N GLY A 236 53.11 -19.99 12.82
CA GLY A 236 53.40 -19.36 11.54
C GLY A 236 54.25 -20.28 10.66
N VAL A 237 53.62 -20.85 9.63
CA VAL A 237 54.31 -21.58 8.54
C VAL A 237 55.19 -20.59 7.78
N VAL A 238 56.50 -20.80 7.83
CA VAL A 238 57.50 -20.07 7.05
C VAL A 238 57.37 -20.48 5.58
N ALA A 239 57.00 -19.54 4.71
CA ALA A 239 57.19 -19.69 3.28
C ALA A 239 58.62 -19.23 2.95
N ALA A 240 59.40 -20.14 2.36
CA ALA A 240 60.76 -19.89 1.89
C ALA A 240 60.73 -19.10 0.58
N ASP A 241 61.70 -18.20 0.46
CA ASP A 241 62.12 -17.53 -0.77
C ASP A 241 62.62 -18.55 -1.80
N ASP A 242 62.36 -18.32 -3.09
CA ASP A 242 63.23 -18.73 -4.20
C ASP A 242 63.01 -17.81 -5.42
N ASP A 243 64.04 -16.99 -5.65
CA ASP A 243 64.69 -16.57 -6.88
C ASP A 243 64.00 -15.81 -8.05
N GLU A 244 64.79 -14.82 -8.48
CA GLU A 244 64.65 -13.88 -9.57
C GLU A 244 64.47 -14.53 -10.95
N GLU A 245 63.68 -13.91 -11.82
CA GLU A 245 64.15 -13.61 -13.17
C GLU A 245 63.46 -12.38 -13.79
N LYS A 246 64.29 -11.62 -14.48
CA LYS A 246 64.13 -10.24 -14.91
C LYS A 246 63.83 -10.21 -16.41
N TYR A 247 62.71 -9.60 -16.83
CA TYR A 247 62.52 -9.18 -18.22
C TYR A 247 61.77 -7.85 -18.33
N ASP A 248 62.47 -6.84 -18.85
CA ASP A 248 61.94 -5.56 -19.31
C ASP A 248 61.16 -5.73 -20.62
N PHE A 249 59.97 -5.15 -20.73
CA PHE A 249 59.49 -4.56 -21.99
C PHE A 249 58.50 -3.43 -21.74
N ALA A 250 58.68 -2.36 -22.51
CA ALA A 250 58.13 -1.03 -22.30
C ALA A 250 56.76 -0.80 -22.96
N ALA A 251 56.07 0.21 -22.41
CA ALA A 251 55.31 1.28 -23.09
C ALA A 251 53.77 1.16 -23.25
N LYS A 252 53.13 2.26 -22.81
CA LYS A 252 51.81 2.84 -23.18
C LYS A 252 50.59 2.09 -22.60
N GLU A 253 49.50 2.74 -22.16
CA GLU A 253 49.01 4.09 -22.36
C GLU A 253 47.97 4.41 -21.27
N GLU A 254 47.95 5.67 -20.82
CA GLU A 254 46.93 6.26 -19.96
C GLU A 254 45.56 6.30 -20.67
N THR A 255 44.47 5.97 -19.97
CA THR A 255 43.20 6.70 -20.16
C THR A 255 42.47 6.89 -18.84
N GLU A 256 42.68 8.08 -18.30
CA GLU A 256 42.06 8.66 -17.11
C GLU A 256 40.65 9.18 -17.47
N SER A 257 39.58 8.53 -16.98
CA SER A 257 38.20 9.02 -17.15
C SER A 257 37.77 9.87 -15.95
N LYS A 258 37.93 11.18 -16.14
CA LYS A 258 37.56 12.27 -15.22
C LYS A 258 36.06 12.27 -14.87
N LYS A 259 35.74 11.91 -13.62
CA LYS A 259 34.48 12.29 -12.95
C LYS A 259 34.50 13.80 -12.64
N ARG A 260 33.72 14.57 -13.41
CA ARG A 260 33.47 16.00 -13.13
C ARG A 260 32.55 16.16 -11.92
N LYS A 261 33.17 16.36 -10.77
CA LYS A 261 32.60 16.94 -9.54
C LYS A 261 32.34 18.43 -9.80
N ARG A 262 31.08 18.84 -9.96
CA ARG A 262 30.71 20.26 -10.07
C ARG A 262 30.48 20.80 -8.66
N SER A 263 31.34 21.73 -8.27
CA SER A 263 31.34 22.45 -7.01
C SER A 263 30.12 23.37 -6.88
N SER A 264 29.55 23.37 -5.69
CA SER A 264 28.56 24.32 -5.18
C SER A 264 29.23 25.66 -4.82
N PRO A 265 28.55 26.81 -4.99
CA PRO A 265 28.84 28.01 -4.24
C PRO A 265 27.96 28.03 -2.98
N THR A 266 28.64 28.01 -1.84
CA THR A 266 28.10 28.22 -0.50
C THR A 266 27.33 29.55 -0.43
N SER A 267 26.04 29.50 -0.13
CA SER A 267 25.34 30.59 0.54
C SER A 267 24.40 30.02 1.60
N ASN A 268 24.63 30.50 2.82
CA ASN A 268 23.87 30.15 4.03
C ASN A 268 22.42 30.61 3.91
N GLY A 269 21.49 29.70 4.16
CA GLY A 269 20.06 29.99 4.31
C GLY A 269 19.26 28.71 4.57
N LYS A 270 19.22 28.27 5.83
CA LYS A 270 18.39 27.16 6.32
C LYS A 270 16.90 27.53 6.19
N THR A 271 16.25 27.15 5.08
CA THR A 271 14.77 27.04 4.95
C THR A 271 14.42 26.37 3.61
N SER A 272 14.80 25.11 3.41
CA SER A 272 14.41 24.35 2.20
C SER A 272 14.06 22.90 2.54
N GLY A 273 12.89 22.69 3.13
CA GLY A 273 12.38 21.35 3.41
C GLY A 273 10.88 21.23 3.71
N ILE A 274 10.10 22.29 3.51
CA ILE A 274 8.65 22.30 3.84
C ILE A 274 7.77 22.36 2.58
N LEU A 275 8.35 22.53 1.38
CA LEU A 275 7.57 22.82 0.16
C LEU A 275 7.36 21.65 -0.79
N ASP A 276 7.96 20.47 -0.55
CA ASP A 276 7.93 19.34 -1.50
C ASP A 276 6.93 18.23 -1.13
N ASP A 277 6.10 18.39 -0.08
CA ASP A 277 5.31 17.28 0.50
C ASP A 277 3.77 17.48 0.46
N GLU A 278 3.29 18.51 -0.25
CA GLU A 278 1.84 18.78 -0.36
C GLU A 278 1.14 17.83 -1.34
N ASP A 279 1.85 17.33 -2.35
CA ASP A 279 1.31 16.41 -3.36
C ASP A 279 1.62 14.93 -3.07
N SER A 280 2.26 14.63 -1.92
CA SER A 280 2.65 13.26 -1.58
C SER A 280 1.53 12.47 -0.90
N LEU A 281 1.50 11.17 -1.17
CA LEU A 281 0.56 10.24 -0.54
C LEU A 281 1.12 9.73 0.78
N LEU A 282 0.53 10.12 1.92
CA LEU A 282 1.02 9.78 3.27
C LEU A 282 0.31 8.55 3.85
N PHE A 283 0.48 7.40 3.19
CA PHE A 283 0.10 6.11 3.78
C PHE A 283 0.93 5.82 5.04
N THR A 284 0.43 4.95 5.90
CA THR A 284 1.21 4.45 7.04
C THR A 284 2.39 3.65 6.51
N THR A 285 3.60 4.14 6.75
CA THR A 285 4.84 3.51 6.28
C THR A 285 5.16 2.27 7.09
N PHE A 286 5.64 1.21 6.44
CA PHE A 286 6.20 0.05 7.12
C PHE A 286 7.12 -0.71 6.17
N ASP A 287 7.97 -1.57 6.74
CA ASP A 287 8.90 -2.40 6.00
C ASP A 287 8.68 -3.86 6.38
N LEU A 288 8.32 -4.70 5.41
CA LEU A 288 8.15 -6.14 5.62
C LEU A 288 9.46 -6.82 6.01
N GLN A 289 10.62 -6.29 5.58
CA GLN A 289 11.92 -6.83 5.96
C GLN A 289 12.28 -6.52 7.41
N ARG A 290 11.72 -5.44 7.98
CA ARG A 290 11.95 -5.02 9.37
C ARG A 290 10.65 -5.05 10.18
N SER A 291 10.34 -6.24 10.68
CA SER A 291 9.04 -6.60 11.26
C SER A 291 9.10 -6.95 12.75
N TRP A 292 10.21 -6.63 13.43
CA TRP A 292 10.43 -6.92 14.84
C TRP A 292 10.39 -5.68 15.74
N PRO A 293 10.01 -5.83 17.02
CA PRO A 293 10.07 -4.78 18.01
C PRO A 293 11.44 -4.10 18.13
N PRO A 294 11.48 -2.82 18.59
CA PRO A 294 12.74 -2.22 18.97
C PRO A 294 13.39 -3.05 20.08
N ASN A 295 14.71 -3.24 19.98
CA ASN A 295 15.53 -4.01 20.92
C ASN A 295 15.30 -5.54 20.91
N SER A 296 14.71 -6.10 19.85
CA SER A 296 14.64 -7.56 19.66
C SER A 296 16.02 -8.22 19.58
N ILE A 297 16.15 -9.39 20.19
CA ILE A 297 17.37 -10.23 20.17
C ILE A 297 17.23 -11.27 19.04
N GLY A 298 18.31 -11.92 18.60
CA GLY A 298 18.35 -12.81 17.43
C GLY A 298 17.15 -13.75 17.26
N ALA A 299 16.73 -14.47 18.31
CA ALA A 299 15.57 -15.36 18.23
C ALA A 299 14.25 -14.62 17.96
N ASP A 300 14.06 -13.43 18.54
CA ASP A 300 12.90 -12.58 18.27
C ASP A 300 12.97 -12.00 16.85
N ILE A 301 14.15 -11.61 16.39
CA ILE A 301 14.35 -11.12 15.02
C ILE A 301 13.92 -12.18 14.02
N THR A 302 14.42 -13.41 14.15
CA THR A 302 14.02 -14.53 13.28
C THR A 302 12.52 -14.77 13.34
N ARG A 303 11.95 -14.86 14.54
CA ARG A 303 10.51 -15.08 14.73
C ARG A 303 9.66 -14.04 14.01
N TRP A 304 9.93 -12.76 14.24
CA TRP A 304 9.15 -11.66 13.69
C TRP A 304 9.49 -11.36 12.22
N SER A 305 10.67 -11.80 11.74
CA SER A 305 11.00 -11.77 10.31
C SER A 305 10.16 -12.75 9.48
N GLU A 306 9.59 -13.79 10.10
CA GLU A 306 8.61 -14.66 9.46
C GLU A 306 7.18 -14.22 9.77
N ASP A 307 6.86 -14.08 11.06
CA ASP A 307 5.53 -13.70 11.52
C ASP A 307 5.38 -12.17 11.58
N LYS A 308 4.52 -11.60 10.73
CA LYS A 308 4.31 -10.15 10.67
C LYS A 308 3.28 -9.63 11.66
N SER A 309 2.81 -10.47 12.58
CA SER A 309 1.75 -10.13 13.53
C SER A 309 2.09 -8.93 14.42
N TRP A 310 3.35 -8.80 14.88
CA TRP A 310 3.77 -7.60 15.62
C TRP A 310 3.72 -6.36 14.72
N LEU A 311 4.26 -6.46 13.50
CA LEU A 311 4.28 -5.34 12.57
C LEU A 311 2.86 -4.89 12.22
N LEU A 312 1.92 -5.82 12.02
CA LEU A 312 0.52 -5.49 11.75
C LEU A 312 -0.13 -4.76 12.94
N GLN A 313 0.15 -5.18 14.18
CA GLN A 313 -0.32 -4.47 15.37
C GLN A 313 0.30 -3.06 15.48
N ASP A 314 1.59 -2.91 15.17
CA ASP A 314 2.28 -1.63 15.17
C ASP A 314 1.70 -0.67 14.11
N VAL A 315 1.53 -1.15 12.87
CA VAL A 315 0.92 -0.40 11.76
C VAL A 315 -0.52 -0.01 12.09
N ALA A 316 -1.30 -0.91 12.68
CA ALA A 316 -2.64 -0.62 13.16
C ALA A 316 -2.65 0.48 14.25
N CYS A 317 -1.69 0.45 15.18
CA CYS A 317 -1.55 1.47 16.21
C CYS A 317 -1.16 2.84 15.63
N ARG A 318 -0.20 2.87 14.69
CA ARG A 318 0.27 4.10 14.05
C ARG A 318 -0.77 4.70 13.12
N SER A 319 -1.48 3.89 12.33
CA SER A 319 -2.59 4.35 11.49
C SER A 319 -3.76 4.91 12.33
N ARG A 320 -4.00 4.34 13.51
CA ARG A 320 -5.02 4.81 14.44
C ARG A 320 -4.68 6.14 15.11
N SER A 321 -3.40 6.42 15.33
CA SER A 321 -2.95 7.63 16.04
C SER A 321 -3.45 8.88 15.31
N SER A 322 -4.39 9.62 15.91
CA SER A 322 -5.17 10.78 15.39
C SER A 322 -6.54 10.51 14.74
N ILE A 323 -6.95 9.25 14.53
CA ILE A 323 -8.14 8.92 13.74
C ILE A 323 -9.30 8.38 14.59
N SER A 324 -9.08 7.27 15.30
CA SER A 324 -10.11 6.49 16.00
C SER A 324 -9.57 6.00 17.35
N GLU A 325 -10.40 5.89 18.38
CA GLU A 325 -9.99 5.27 19.65
C GLU A 325 -10.53 3.84 19.79
N ASP A 326 -11.68 3.57 19.16
CA ASP A 326 -12.54 2.41 19.42
C ASP A 326 -12.11 1.14 18.66
N ASP A 327 -11.74 1.27 17.38
CA ASP A 327 -11.36 0.14 16.53
C ASP A 327 -9.90 0.26 16.07
N CYS A 328 -9.08 -0.71 16.50
CA CYS A 328 -7.64 -0.71 16.23
C CYS A 328 -7.27 -1.01 14.78
N TYR A 329 -8.06 -1.79 14.04
CA TYR A 329 -7.69 -2.21 12.69
C TYR A 329 -8.49 -1.50 11.59
N LEU A 330 -9.61 -0.85 11.93
CA LEU A 330 -10.42 -0.14 10.95
C LEU A 330 -9.63 0.91 10.13
N PRO A 331 -8.73 1.74 10.70
CA PRO A 331 -7.94 2.70 9.91
C PRO A 331 -7.04 2.03 8.87
N VAL A 332 -6.36 0.93 9.21
CA VAL A 332 -5.50 0.20 8.24
C VAL A 332 -6.34 -0.51 7.17
N LEU A 333 -7.53 -1.02 7.52
CA LEU A 333 -8.47 -1.55 6.51
C LEU A 333 -8.98 -0.45 5.56
N CYS A 334 -9.21 0.76 6.06
CA CYS A 334 -9.53 1.91 5.21
C CYS A 334 -8.37 2.29 4.28
N GLU A 335 -7.13 2.25 4.76
CA GLU A 335 -5.94 2.45 3.91
C GLU A 335 -5.81 1.38 2.84
N PHE A 336 -6.11 0.12 3.18
CA PHE A 336 -6.14 -0.99 2.22
C PHE A 336 -7.17 -0.78 1.10
N GLU A 337 -8.37 -0.33 1.44
CA GLU A 337 -9.41 0.04 0.47
C GLU A 337 -9.03 1.26 -0.38
N LEU A 338 -8.50 2.29 0.26
CA LEU A 338 -8.05 3.51 -0.42
C LEU A 338 -6.93 3.19 -1.41
N ALA A 339 -5.97 2.36 -1.00
CA ALA A 339 -4.86 1.98 -1.86
C ALA A 339 -5.36 1.29 -3.13
N PHE A 340 -6.27 0.32 -2.98
CA PHE A 340 -6.87 -0.37 -4.11
C PHE A 340 -7.59 0.59 -5.07
N VAL A 341 -8.44 1.48 -4.55
CA VAL A 341 -9.20 2.42 -5.39
C VAL A 341 -8.30 3.35 -6.16
N LEU A 342 -7.31 3.95 -5.50
CA LEU A 342 -6.39 4.87 -6.17
C LEU A 342 -5.56 4.16 -7.23
N PHE A 343 -5.13 2.92 -6.98
CA PHE A 343 -4.47 2.11 -7.99
C PHE A 343 -5.37 1.85 -9.20
N VAL A 344 -6.59 1.34 -9.01
CA VAL A 344 -7.48 1.00 -10.14
C VAL A 344 -7.93 2.25 -10.90
N SER A 345 -8.15 3.36 -10.21
CA SER A 345 -8.65 4.61 -10.81
C SER A 345 -7.54 5.45 -11.47
N ALA A 346 -6.37 5.56 -10.85
CA ALA A 346 -5.24 6.38 -11.34
C ALA A 346 -4.16 5.57 -12.07
N SER A 347 -4.15 4.24 -11.97
CA SER A 347 -3.01 3.40 -12.40
C SER A 347 -1.69 3.83 -11.74
N ASN A 348 -1.75 4.19 -10.45
CA ASN A 348 -0.60 4.67 -9.69
C ASN A 348 0.23 3.51 -9.12
N SER A 349 1.50 3.44 -9.50
CA SER A 349 2.42 2.35 -9.11
C SER A 349 2.83 2.40 -7.63
N TYR A 350 3.00 3.57 -7.04
CA TYR A 350 3.34 3.70 -5.62
C TYR A 350 2.25 3.09 -4.74
N VAL A 351 0.99 3.37 -5.08
CA VAL A 351 -0.15 2.86 -4.32
C VAL A 351 -0.37 1.36 -4.54
N TRP A 352 -0.03 0.85 -5.72
CA TRP A 352 -0.03 -0.59 -5.99
C TRP A 352 0.94 -1.35 -5.07
N GLU A 353 2.16 -0.84 -4.90
CA GLU A 353 3.12 -1.44 -3.96
C GLU A 353 2.61 -1.39 -2.52
N GLN A 354 1.97 -0.28 -2.12
CA GLN A 354 1.36 -0.18 -0.79
C GLN A 354 0.25 -1.21 -0.59
N TRP A 355 -0.59 -1.44 -1.60
CA TRP A 355 -1.64 -2.45 -1.55
C TRP A 355 -1.06 -3.87 -1.41
N LYS A 356 -0.05 -4.22 -2.22
CA LYS A 356 0.64 -5.52 -2.14
C LYS A 356 1.30 -5.73 -0.77
N ASP A 357 1.95 -4.70 -0.24
CA ASP A 357 2.58 -4.78 1.08
C ASP A 357 1.55 -5.01 2.20
N LEU A 358 0.36 -4.39 2.10
CA LEU A 358 -0.74 -4.65 3.03
C LEU A 358 -1.28 -6.07 2.88
N VAL A 359 -1.42 -6.60 1.66
CA VAL A 359 -1.80 -8.01 1.44
C VAL A 359 -0.78 -8.94 2.13
N ALA A 360 0.51 -8.75 1.87
CA ALA A 360 1.56 -9.55 2.50
C ALA A 360 1.55 -9.42 4.03
N LEU A 361 1.33 -8.22 4.56
CA LEU A 361 1.27 -7.95 6.00
C LEU A 361 0.16 -8.76 6.68
N PHE A 362 -1.06 -8.77 6.13
CA PHE A 362 -2.16 -9.58 6.65
C PHE A 362 -1.91 -11.08 6.44
N CYS A 363 -1.44 -11.49 5.26
CA CYS A 363 -1.21 -12.89 4.93
C CYS A 363 -0.17 -13.58 5.84
N ARG A 364 0.89 -12.83 6.21
CA ARG A 364 1.99 -13.33 7.04
C ARG A 364 1.81 -13.09 8.55
N SER A 365 0.67 -12.53 8.98
CA SER A 365 0.36 -12.31 10.40
C SER A 365 -0.24 -13.55 11.08
N SER A 366 0.58 -14.60 11.14
CA SER A 366 0.20 -15.95 11.57
C SER A 366 -0.28 -16.05 13.03
N THR A 367 0.40 -15.40 13.98
CA THR A 367 0.04 -15.53 15.41
C THR A 367 -1.26 -14.81 15.76
N LEU A 368 -1.64 -13.76 15.03
CA LEU A 368 -2.93 -13.08 15.22
C LEU A 368 -4.13 -13.99 14.89
N ILE A 369 -3.95 -14.92 13.95
CA ILE A 369 -4.99 -15.88 13.58
C ILE A 369 -4.90 -17.19 14.37
N GLY A 370 -3.95 -17.31 15.32
CA GLY A 370 -3.77 -18.49 16.16
C GLY A 370 -2.95 -19.61 15.53
N ALA A 371 -2.22 -19.33 14.44
CA ALA A 371 -1.30 -20.31 13.87
C ALA A 371 -0.03 -20.42 14.74
N SER A 372 0.40 -21.66 15.01
CA SER A 372 1.66 -21.90 15.71
C SER A 372 2.84 -21.53 14.81
N SER A 373 3.81 -20.79 15.34
CA SER A 373 5.05 -20.49 14.63
C SER A 373 5.83 -21.79 14.35
N ALA A 374 6.55 -21.86 13.22
CA ALA A 374 7.45 -22.98 12.95
C ALA A 374 8.53 -23.15 14.03
N PHE A 375 8.90 -22.05 14.69
CA PHE A 375 9.89 -22.05 15.79
C PHE A 375 9.27 -22.19 17.18
N GLN A 376 7.95 -22.35 17.29
CA GLN A 376 7.35 -22.64 18.58
C GLN A 376 7.67 -24.08 18.99
N VAL A 377 8.27 -24.19 20.17
CA VAL A 377 8.60 -25.48 20.78
C VAL A 377 7.33 -26.31 20.89
N HIS A 378 7.38 -27.56 20.40
CA HIS A 378 6.23 -28.46 20.37
C HIS A 378 5.56 -28.57 21.76
N PRO A 379 4.22 -28.63 21.86
CA PRO A 379 3.50 -28.68 23.15
C PRO A 379 3.94 -29.79 24.11
N SER A 380 4.55 -30.87 23.59
CA SER A 380 5.10 -31.95 24.42
C SER A 380 6.40 -31.59 25.15
N GLN A 381 7.07 -30.50 24.77
CA GLN A 381 8.34 -30.05 25.35
C GLN A 381 8.15 -28.89 26.35
N THR A 382 6.95 -28.30 26.44
CA THR A 382 6.64 -27.20 27.35
C THR A 382 5.91 -27.72 28.60
N GLY A 383 6.67 -28.08 29.65
CA GLY A 383 6.12 -28.50 30.95
C GLY A 383 5.48 -27.37 31.79
N SER A 384 5.31 -26.17 31.24
CA SER A 384 4.75 -25.00 31.93
C SER A 384 4.06 -24.05 30.95
N PRO A 385 2.85 -23.53 31.25
CA PRO A 385 2.12 -22.60 30.41
C PRO A 385 2.68 -21.17 30.60
N SER A 386 3.90 -20.94 30.13
CA SER A 386 4.50 -19.59 30.09
C SER A 386 4.62 -19.10 28.65
N VAL A 387 3.51 -19.12 27.92
CA VAL A 387 3.35 -18.33 26.69
C VAL A 387 2.32 -17.28 27.03
N VAL A 388 2.74 -16.00 27.03
CA VAL A 388 1.82 -14.87 27.13
C VAL A 388 0.68 -15.15 26.13
N PRO A 389 -0.58 -15.22 26.56
CA PRO A 389 -1.66 -15.56 25.64
C PRO A 389 -1.75 -14.46 24.60
N THR A 390 -1.21 -14.72 23.40
CA THR A 390 -1.41 -13.85 22.25
C THR A 390 -2.91 -13.88 21.99
N GLN A 391 -3.59 -12.77 22.27
CA GLN A 391 -5.03 -12.68 22.08
C GLN A 391 -5.33 -12.90 20.59
N ILE A 392 -5.92 -14.05 20.26
CA ILE A 392 -6.35 -14.36 18.90
C ILE A 392 -7.38 -13.31 18.49
N ARG A 393 -7.17 -12.68 17.33
CA ARG A 393 -8.03 -11.61 16.81
C ARG A 393 -8.33 -11.89 15.33
N LEU A 394 -9.46 -12.57 15.10
CA LEU A 394 -9.86 -13.00 13.76
C LEU A 394 -10.62 -11.91 13.00
N ASP A 395 -11.27 -10.97 13.68
CA ASP A 395 -12.16 -9.97 13.07
C ASP A 395 -11.49 -9.16 11.95
N SER A 396 -10.25 -8.72 12.17
CA SER A 396 -9.50 -7.95 11.18
C SER A 396 -9.16 -8.77 9.94
N HIS A 397 -8.81 -10.05 10.10
CA HIS A 397 -8.52 -10.94 8.98
C HIS A 397 -9.77 -11.34 8.21
N ILE A 398 -10.90 -11.55 8.90
CA ILE A 398 -12.20 -11.78 8.27
C ILE A 398 -12.60 -10.56 7.42
N ALA A 399 -12.48 -9.37 8.00
CA ALA A 399 -12.75 -8.11 7.32
C ALA A 399 -11.84 -7.90 6.10
N PHE A 400 -10.54 -8.17 6.25
CA PHE A 400 -9.55 -8.16 5.16
C PHE A 400 -9.94 -9.10 4.02
N LEU A 401 -10.24 -10.38 4.30
CA LEU A 401 -10.59 -11.37 3.28
C LEU A 401 -11.85 -10.98 2.49
N PHE A 402 -12.89 -10.51 3.18
CA PHE A 402 -14.09 -10.03 2.50
C PHE A 402 -13.81 -8.80 1.64
N THR A 403 -12.94 -7.90 2.10
CA THR A 403 -12.54 -6.71 1.34
C THR A 403 -11.74 -7.09 0.10
N LEU A 404 -10.74 -7.95 0.26
CA LEU A 404 -9.93 -8.47 -0.83
C LEU A 404 -10.80 -9.16 -1.88
N ARG A 405 -11.77 -9.98 -1.45
CA ARG A 405 -12.76 -10.59 -2.35
C ARG A 405 -13.53 -9.52 -3.14
N SER A 406 -14.07 -8.50 -2.48
CA SER A 406 -14.81 -7.42 -3.15
C SER A 406 -13.93 -6.65 -4.14
N GLN A 407 -12.69 -6.35 -3.77
CA GLN A 407 -11.71 -5.66 -4.62
C GLN A 407 -11.38 -6.49 -5.87
N LEU A 408 -11.04 -7.77 -5.70
CA LEU A 408 -10.77 -8.67 -6.83
C LEU A 408 -11.99 -8.87 -7.73
N ALA A 409 -13.21 -8.76 -7.20
CA ALA A 409 -14.43 -8.78 -8.00
C ALA A 409 -14.61 -7.54 -8.90
N LEU A 410 -13.88 -6.45 -8.64
CA LEU A 410 -13.88 -5.24 -9.49
C LEU A 410 -12.91 -5.33 -10.66
N LEU A 411 -11.86 -6.16 -10.56
CA LEU A 411 -10.84 -6.28 -11.61
C LEU A 411 -11.37 -7.04 -12.83
N GLN A 412 -11.00 -6.63 -14.04
CA GLN A 412 -11.37 -7.38 -15.24
C GLN A 412 -10.73 -8.78 -15.25
N PRO A 413 -11.35 -9.80 -15.88
CA PRO A 413 -10.80 -11.17 -15.89
C PRO A 413 -9.38 -11.26 -16.48
N ASP A 414 -9.06 -10.38 -17.42
CA ASP A 414 -7.77 -10.25 -18.09
C ASP A 414 -6.83 -9.24 -17.42
N PHE A 415 -7.17 -8.74 -16.23
CA PHE A 415 -6.38 -7.73 -15.52
C PHE A 415 -4.91 -8.15 -15.36
N TRP A 416 -4.67 -9.39 -14.92
CA TRP A 416 -3.32 -9.88 -14.62
C TRP A 416 -2.44 -10.05 -15.86
N SER A 417 -3.05 -10.30 -17.01
CA SER A 417 -2.35 -10.45 -18.29
C SER A 417 -2.18 -9.14 -19.07
N THR A 418 -3.03 -8.14 -18.79
CA THR A 418 -3.07 -6.88 -19.56
C THR A 418 -2.50 -5.67 -18.81
N GLN A 419 -2.69 -5.60 -17.49
CA GLN A 419 -2.36 -4.41 -16.69
C GLN A 419 -1.21 -4.62 -15.71
N THR A 420 -0.84 -5.87 -15.44
CA THR A 420 0.26 -6.22 -14.53
C THR A 420 1.24 -7.18 -15.18
N SER A 421 2.35 -7.45 -14.49
CA SER A 421 3.29 -8.50 -14.86
C SER A 421 2.96 -9.84 -14.21
N PHE A 422 3.37 -10.94 -14.86
CA PHE A 422 3.27 -12.29 -14.30
C PHE A 422 3.98 -12.43 -12.94
N ALA A 423 5.07 -11.68 -12.73
CA ALA A 423 5.80 -11.68 -11.46
C ALA A 423 4.94 -11.10 -10.31
N GLU A 424 4.13 -10.08 -10.58
CA GLU A 424 3.24 -9.48 -9.59
C GLU A 424 2.06 -10.38 -9.24
N GLU A 425 1.47 -11.03 -10.24
CA GLU A 425 0.44 -12.05 -10.02
C GLU A 425 0.99 -13.19 -9.14
N ARG A 426 2.17 -13.72 -9.48
CA ARG A 426 2.84 -14.77 -8.69
C ARG A 426 3.16 -14.32 -7.27
N ALA A 427 3.56 -13.07 -7.07
CA ALA A 427 3.82 -12.53 -5.74
C ALA A 427 2.56 -12.53 -4.87
N VAL A 428 1.43 -12.06 -5.40
CA VAL A 428 0.14 -12.09 -4.68
C VAL A 428 -0.31 -13.52 -4.37
N LEU A 429 -0.18 -14.43 -5.33
CA LEU A 429 -0.47 -15.86 -5.12
C LEU A 429 0.37 -16.47 -4.00
N LYS A 430 1.68 -16.17 -3.95
CA LYS A 430 2.57 -16.64 -2.88
C LYS A 430 2.11 -16.16 -1.50
N GLU A 431 1.65 -14.92 -1.38
CA GLU A 431 1.11 -14.41 -0.12
C GLU A 431 -0.18 -15.12 0.27
N LEU A 432 -1.08 -15.40 -0.68
CA LEU A 432 -2.32 -16.13 -0.42
C LEU A 432 -2.06 -17.60 -0.03
N ASP A 433 -1.09 -18.26 -0.66
CA ASP A 433 -0.66 -19.61 -0.29
C ASP A 433 -0.10 -19.61 1.15
N THR A 434 0.72 -18.61 1.50
CA THR A 434 1.23 -18.43 2.87
C THR A 434 0.10 -18.29 3.87
N PHE A 435 -0.91 -17.48 3.55
CA PHE A 435 -2.09 -17.31 4.40
C PHE A 435 -2.88 -18.61 4.56
N ARG A 436 -3.07 -19.37 3.48
CA ARG A 436 -3.74 -20.68 3.52
C ARG A 436 -3.04 -21.64 4.48
N SER A 437 -1.71 -21.75 4.38
CA SER A 437 -0.90 -22.58 5.27
C SER A 437 -1.01 -22.11 6.73
N ASN A 438 -1.03 -20.80 6.98
CA ASN A 438 -1.27 -20.25 8.31
C ASN A 438 -2.67 -20.59 8.84
N LEU A 439 -3.70 -20.49 8.00
CA LEU A 439 -5.07 -20.85 8.35
C LEU A 439 -5.17 -22.34 8.70
N ALA A 440 -4.59 -23.23 7.89
CA ALA A 440 -4.56 -24.67 8.16
C ALA A 440 -3.88 -24.97 9.52
N ARG A 441 -2.72 -24.37 9.78
CA ARG A 441 -2.02 -24.50 11.08
C ARG A 441 -2.85 -23.99 12.26
N SER A 442 -3.58 -22.88 12.10
CA SER A 442 -4.46 -22.34 13.15
C SER A 442 -5.63 -23.27 13.49
N LEU A 443 -6.22 -23.91 12.47
CA LEU A 443 -7.28 -24.89 12.65
C LEU A 443 -6.76 -26.15 13.35
N SER A 444 -5.59 -26.65 12.95
CA SER A 444 -4.93 -27.80 13.58
C SER A 444 -4.49 -27.53 15.02
N ALA A 445 -3.99 -26.33 15.33
CA ALA A 445 -3.59 -25.99 16.69
C ALA A 445 -4.79 -25.98 17.67
N ALA A 446 -5.98 -25.62 17.19
CA ALA A 446 -7.18 -25.57 18.01
C ALA A 446 -7.77 -26.94 18.32
N SER A 447 -7.62 -27.92 17.44
CA SER A 447 -8.08 -29.29 17.70
C SER A 447 -7.24 -30.00 18.78
N ILE A 448 -5.98 -29.59 18.95
CA ILE A 448 -5.05 -30.15 19.95
C ILE A 448 -5.26 -29.53 21.34
N GLN A 449 -5.64 -28.25 21.39
CA GLN A 449 -5.94 -27.58 22.65
C GLN A 449 -7.33 -28.02 23.14
N HIS A 450 -7.40 -29.06 23.99
CA HIS A 450 -8.61 -29.56 24.66
C HIS A 450 -9.34 -28.55 25.57
N THR A 451 -9.04 -27.26 25.45
CA THR A 451 -9.74 -26.15 26.12
C THR A 451 -10.95 -25.80 25.27
N ASP A 452 -12.16 -25.86 25.86
CA ASP A 452 -13.41 -25.45 25.20
C ASP A 452 -13.24 -24.00 24.66
N PRO A 453 -13.05 -23.80 23.34
CA PRO A 453 -12.93 -22.47 22.80
C PRO A 453 -14.28 -21.79 23.00
N GLY A 454 -14.31 -20.63 23.64
CA GLY A 454 -15.57 -19.93 23.87
C GLY A 454 -16.36 -19.81 22.56
N ALA A 455 -17.67 -20.09 22.57
CA ALA A 455 -18.50 -20.24 21.38
C ALA A 455 -18.33 -19.13 20.32
N GLN A 456 -18.02 -17.90 20.75
CA GLN A 456 -17.75 -16.78 19.85
C GLN A 456 -16.48 -16.97 19.00
N LEU A 457 -15.42 -17.56 19.54
CA LEU A 457 -14.17 -17.79 18.81
C LEU A 457 -14.38 -18.85 17.71
N GLU A 458 -15.15 -19.90 18.00
CA GLU A 458 -15.48 -20.93 17.02
C GLU A 458 -16.31 -20.36 15.87
N GLU A 459 -17.33 -19.55 16.19
CA GLU A 459 -18.11 -18.82 15.17
C GLU A 459 -17.19 -17.95 14.29
N LYS A 460 -16.21 -17.27 14.88
CA LYS A 460 -15.24 -16.45 14.13
C LYS A 460 -14.31 -17.30 13.26
N ARG A 461 -13.90 -18.48 13.69
CA ARG A 461 -13.13 -19.43 12.86
C ARG A 461 -13.95 -19.89 11.66
N GLU A 462 -15.21 -20.25 11.86
CA GLU A 462 -16.14 -20.62 10.78
C GLU A 462 -16.33 -19.48 9.78
N GLN A 463 -16.50 -18.24 10.28
CA GLN A 463 -16.59 -17.04 9.44
C GLN A 463 -15.30 -16.82 8.63
N MET A 464 -14.13 -17.04 9.22
CA MET A 464 -12.84 -16.91 8.55
C MET A 464 -12.65 -17.95 7.43
N VAL A 465 -12.99 -19.22 7.70
CA VAL A 465 -12.97 -20.28 6.69
C VAL A 465 -13.96 -19.98 5.56
N THR A 466 -15.14 -19.47 5.91
CA THR A 466 -16.14 -19.05 4.92
C THR A 466 -15.61 -17.91 4.06
N ALA A 467 -14.99 -16.89 4.67
CA ALA A 467 -14.40 -15.77 3.95
C ALA A 467 -13.32 -16.26 2.97
N TRP A 468 -12.41 -17.15 3.41
CA TRP A 468 -11.39 -17.77 2.56
C TRP A 468 -12.00 -18.53 1.38
N ARG A 469 -12.98 -19.42 1.62
CA ARG A 469 -13.63 -20.20 0.55
C ARG A 469 -14.32 -19.30 -0.47
N THR A 470 -14.99 -18.23 -0.03
CA THR A 470 -15.63 -17.29 -0.95
C THR A 470 -14.64 -16.50 -1.80
N LEU A 471 -13.45 -16.20 -1.26
CA LEU A 471 -12.35 -15.62 -2.01
C LEU A 471 -11.81 -16.62 -3.04
N SER A 472 -11.46 -17.83 -2.61
CA SER A 472 -10.94 -18.91 -3.45
C SER A 472 -11.87 -19.24 -4.63
N HIS A 473 -13.17 -19.40 -4.36
CA HIS A 473 -14.15 -19.64 -5.43
C HIS A 473 -14.23 -18.48 -6.44
N LEU A 474 -14.22 -17.24 -5.96
CA LEU A 474 -14.23 -16.08 -6.85
C LEU A 474 -12.99 -16.07 -7.74
N THR A 475 -11.80 -16.20 -7.17
CA THR A 475 -10.53 -16.14 -7.90
C THR A 475 -10.35 -17.32 -8.84
N ALA A 476 -10.82 -18.52 -8.47
CA ALA A 476 -10.86 -19.67 -9.36
C ALA A 476 -11.75 -19.43 -10.57
N SER A 477 -12.96 -18.90 -10.36
CA SER A 477 -13.90 -18.64 -11.45
C SER A 477 -13.46 -17.50 -12.39
N ARG A 478 -12.76 -16.49 -11.84
CA ARG A 478 -12.46 -15.24 -12.56
C ARG A 478 -11.08 -15.23 -13.18
N PHE A 479 -10.08 -15.76 -12.48
CA PHE A 479 -8.67 -15.72 -12.87
C PHE A 479 -8.09 -17.12 -13.08
N GLY A 480 -8.84 -18.19 -12.80
CA GLY A 480 -8.34 -19.57 -12.87
C GLY A 480 -7.39 -19.94 -11.73
N TRP A 481 -7.30 -19.14 -10.66
CA TRP A 481 -6.45 -19.40 -9.52
C TRP A 481 -6.91 -20.63 -8.72
N GLN A 482 -5.98 -21.49 -8.33
CA GLN A 482 -6.29 -22.75 -7.65
C GLN A 482 -5.80 -22.75 -6.20
N LEU A 483 -6.31 -21.82 -5.39
CA LEU A 483 -5.84 -21.61 -4.03
C LEU A 483 -6.05 -22.83 -3.11
N ASP A 484 -7.12 -23.61 -3.30
CA ASP A 484 -7.41 -24.79 -2.47
C ASP A 484 -6.89 -26.12 -3.06
N ARG A 485 -6.33 -26.13 -4.28
CA ARG A 485 -5.96 -27.38 -4.96
C ARG A 485 -4.56 -27.86 -4.60
N ARG A 486 -3.65 -26.95 -4.26
CA ARG A 486 -2.30 -27.33 -3.83
C ARG A 486 -2.42 -28.06 -2.50
N LEU A 487 -2.08 -29.35 -2.50
CA LEU A 487 -1.87 -30.09 -1.26
C LEU A 487 -0.70 -29.44 -0.52
N ASP A 488 -0.76 -29.40 0.82
CA ASP A 488 0.32 -28.84 1.63
C ASP A 488 1.69 -29.46 1.25
N GLU A 489 1.69 -30.76 0.96
CA GLU A 489 2.86 -31.53 0.50
C GLU A 489 3.45 -31.03 -0.84
N GLU A 490 2.63 -30.60 -1.79
CA GLU A 490 3.10 -30.10 -3.11
C GLU A 490 3.64 -28.66 -3.01
N ALA A 491 3.15 -27.87 -2.05
CA ALA A 491 3.67 -26.53 -1.79
C ALA A 491 5.03 -26.60 -1.07
N GLU A 492 5.17 -27.49 -0.09
CA GLU A 492 6.44 -27.74 0.62
C GLU A 492 7.53 -28.23 -0.36
N VAL A 493 7.22 -29.18 -1.26
CA VAL A 493 8.18 -29.68 -2.25
C VAL A 493 8.66 -28.58 -3.21
N GLU A 494 7.79 -27.67 -3.64
CA GLU A 494 8.19 -26.57 -4.54
C GLU A 494 9.03 -25.51 -3.81
N ASP A 495 8.68 -25.18 -2.57
CA ASP A 495 9.48 -24.27 -1.73
C ASP A 495 10.86 -24.88 -1.42
N ASP A 496 10.92 -26.19 -1.16
CA ASP A 496 12.16 -26.94 -0.95
C ASP A 496 13.01 -26.99 -2.23
N MET A 497 12.42 -27.30 -3.39
CA MET A 497 13.12 -27.24 -4.68
C MET A 497 13.65 -25.83 -4.97
N GLN A 498 12.86 -24.80 -4.69
CA GLN A 498 13.28 -23.40 -4.89
C GLN A 498 14.39 -22.98 -3.91
N ALA A 499 14.41 -23.54 -2.70
CA ALA A 499 15.49 -23.36 -1.72
C ALA A 499 16.77 -24.12 -2.11
N GLU A 500 16.64 -25.32 -2.70
CA GLU A 500 17.77 -26.13 -3.20
C GLU A 500 18.41 -25.54 -4.46
N GLU A 501 17.66 -24.80 -5.28
CA GLU A 501 18.16 -24.14 -6.51
C GLU A 501 18.55 -22.66 -6.30
N GLY A 502 18.34 -22.11 -5.11
CA GLY A 502 18.57 -20.70 -4.77
C GLY A 502 19.99 -20.36 -4.27
N GLU A 503 20.24 -19.09 -3.97
CA GLU A 503 21.50 -18.61 -3.37
C GLU A 503 21.80 -19.22 -1.98
N ASP A 504 20.80 -19.86 -1.37
CA ASP A 504 20.89 -20.57 -0.08
C ASP A 504 21.17 -22.07 -0.23
N ALA A 505 21.38 -22.57 -1.44
CA ALA A 505 21.75 -23.96 -1.69
C ALA A 505 23.05 -24.31 -0.94
N PRO A 506 23.13 -25.46 -0.24
CA PRO A 506 24.33 -25.85 0.46
C PRO A 506 25.48 -26.02 -0.55
N ILE A 507 26.52 -25.19 -0.43
CA ILE A 507 27.73 -25.29 -1.25
C ILE A 507 28.39 -26.62 -0.93
N ILE A 508 28.26 -27.59 -1.84
CA ILE A 508 28.95 -28.87 -1.75
C ILE A 508 30.44 -28.58 -2.02
N VAL A 509 31.23 -28.56 -0.96
CA VAL A 509 32.69 -28.54 -1.08
C VAL A 509 33.13 -29.99 -1.27
N GLU A 510 33.53 -30.36 -2.50
CA GLU A 510 34.22 -31.63 -2.73
C GLU A 510 35.54 -31.63 -1.94
N ILE A 511 35.68 -32.59 -1.02
CA ILE A 511 36.86 -32.78 -0.16
C ILE A 511 37.88 -33.67 -0.87
#